data_AF-A0A929V040-F1
#
_entry.id   AF-A0A929V040-F1
#
_cell.length_a   1.000
_cell.length_b   1.000
_cell.length_c   1.000
_cell.angle_alpha   90.00
_cell.angle_beta   90.00
_cell.angle_gamma   90.00
#
_symmetry.space_group_name_H-M   'P 1'
#
loop_
_entity.id
_entity.type
_entity.pdbx_description
1 polymer ?
#
loop_
_entity_poly.entity_id
_entity_poly.type
_entity_poly.pdbx_seq_one_letter_code
_entity_poly.pdbx_strand_id
1 'polypeptide(L)'
;LTTLDLSNFNTSNVTDMYGMFYLYNGAASSDQLETIYVKNDFDTTKLTNYSYMFANRKKLRGGAGSYLADPSTADKSWLRIDDPVHGRPGYFTRKP
;
A
#
# COMPACT_ATOMS: atom_id res chain seq x y z
N LEU A 1 -4.49 -5.01 -13.74
CA LEU A 1 -3.39 -5.67 -12.98
C LEU A 1 -3.93 -6.02 -11.61
N THR A 2 -3.97 -7.30 -11.26
CA THR A 2 -4.54 -7.76 -9.97
C THR A 2 -3.51 -7.83 -8.85
N THR A 3 -2.26 -8.13 -9.21
CA THR A 3 -1.18 -8.31 -8.26
C THR A 3 0.04 -7.52 -8.70
N LEU A 4 0.72 -6.90 -7.75
CA LEU A 4 2.01 -6.25 -7.94
C LEU A 4 3.04 -6.86 -6.99
N ASP A 5 4.22 -7.20 -7.50
CA ASP A 5 5.30 -7.77 -6.69
C ASP A 5 6.45 -6.78 -6.53
N LEU A 6 6.68 -6.36 -5.29
CA LEU A 6 7.71 -5.41 -4.85
C LEU A 6 8.65 -6.06 -3.84
N SER A 7 8.82 -7.38 -3.87
CA SER A 7 9.59 -8.11 -2.86
C SER A 7 11.08 -7.78 -2.84
N ASN A 8 11.60 -7.17 -3.91
CA ASN A 8 12.97 -6.69 -4.01
C ASN A 8 13.07 -5.15 -3.98
N PHE A 9 11.99 -4.46 -3.64
CA PHE A 9 11.94 -3.01 -3.64
C PHE A 9 12.60 -2.45 -2.38
N ASN A 10 13.71 -1.72 -2.54
CA ASN A 10 14.43 -1.10 -1.44
C ASN A 10 13.96 0.34 -1.22
N THR A 11 13.36 0.59 -0.06
CA THR A 11 12.79 1.90 0.32
C THR A 11 13.65 2.71 1.29
N SER A 12 14.85 2.24 1.65
CA SER A 12 15.70 2.85 2.70
C SER A 12 16.20 4.26 2.42
N ASN A 13 16.08 4.73 1.18
CA ASN A 13 16.46 6.07 0.76
C ASN A 13 15.30 6.86 0.16
N VAL A 14 14.09 6.30 0.14
CA VAL A 14 12.94 6.98 -0.46
C VAL A 14 12.45 8.06 0.49
N THR A 15 12.38 9.30 -0.02
CA THR A 15 11.86 10.46 0.70
C THR A 15 10.47 10.85 0.25
N ASP A 16 10.08 10.51 -0.99
CA ASP A 16 8.80 10.86 -1.58
C ASP A 16 8.13 9.63 -2.22
N MET A 17 6.91 9.31 -1.77
CA MET A 17 6.02 8.28 -2.32
C MET A 17 4.69 8.86 -2.77
N TYR A 18 4.62 10.17 -3.07
CA TYR A 18 3.41 10.83 -3.56
C TYR A 18 2.76 10.02 -4.68
N GLY A 19 1.51 9.62 -4.44
CA GLY A 19 0.71 8.91 -5.43
C GLY A 19 1.32 7.61 -5.98
N MET A 20 2.22 6.94 -5.25
CA MET A 20 2.94 5.77 -5.77
C MET A 20 2.02 4.65 -6.31
N PHE A 21 0.87 4.43 -5.66
CA PHE A 21 -0.17 3.49 -6.10
C PHE A 21 -1.48 4.20 -6.49
N TYR A 22 -1.42 5.50 -6.77
CA TYR A 22 -2.59 6.31 -7.11
C TYR A 22 -3.31 5.75 -8.33
N LEU A 23 -4.64 5.80 -8.29
CA LEU A 23 -5.48 5.60 -9.46
C LEU A 23 -6.29 6.87 -9.70
N TYR A 24 -6.25 7.38 -10.93
CA TYR A 24 -7.02 8.57 -11.30
C TYR A 24 -8.53 8.35 -11.11
N ASN A 25 -9.26 9.37 -10.62
CA ASN A 25 -10.69 9.27 -10.32
C ASN A 25 -11.52 8.71 -11.50
N GLY A 26 -11.22 9.14 -12.73
CA GLY A 26 -11.90 8.66 -13.94
C GLY A 26 -11.64 7.18 -14.27
N ALA A 27 -10.62 6.57 -13.67
CA ALA A 27 -10.28 5.15 -13.80
C ALA A 27 -10.66 4.33 -12.56
N ALA A 28 -11.31 4.92 -11.55
CA ALA A 28 -11.65 4.22 -10.31
C ALA A 28 -12.57 3.01 -10.55
N SER A 29 -13.44 3.07 -11.56
CA SER A 29 -14.31 1.95 -11.96
C SER A 29 -13.54 0.77 -12.58
N SER A 30 -12.33 1.01 -13.08
CA SER A 30 -11.46 -0.03 -13.62
C SER A 30 -10.39 -0.48 -12.63
N ASP A 31 -10.49 -0.13 -11.34
CA ASP A 31 -9.55 -0.65 -10.34
C ASP A 31 -9.63 -2.18 -10.30
N GLN A 32 -8.45 -2.80 -10.27
CA GLN A 32 -8.28 -4.24 -10.22
C GLN A 32 -7.15 -4.64 -9.27
N LEU A 33 -6.36 -3.69 -8.73
CA LEU A 33 -5.21 -4.04 -7.91
C LEU A 33 -5.69 -4.49 -6.54
N GLU A 34 -5.50 -5.77 -6.23
CA GLU A 34 -6.00 -6.42 -5.01
C GLU A 34 -4.86 -6.75 -4.06
N THR A 35 -3.68 -7.07 -4.57
CA THR A 35 -2.55 -7.53 -3.74
C THR A 35 -1.24 -6.85 -4.13
N ILE A 36 -0.50 -6.36 -3.14
CA ILE A 36 0.88 -5.93 -3.28
C ILE A 36 1.75 -6.86 -2.42
N TYR A 37 2.64 -7.61 -3.06
CA TYR A 37 3.60 -8.47 -2.37
C TYR A 37 4.87 -7.70 -2.01
N VAL A 38 5.32 -7.86 -0.78
CA VAL A 38 6.60 -7.32 -0.28
C VAL A 38 7.34 -8.37 0.52
N LYS A 39 8.66 -8.22 0.66
CA LYS A 39 9.49 -9.09 1.52
C LYS A 39 9.49 -8.62 2.97
N ASN A 40 9.56 -7.31 3.16
CA ASN A 40 9.57 -6.63 4.45
C ASN A 40 8.64 -5.42 4.39
N ASP A 41 8.31 -4.86 5.55
CA ASP A 41 7.70 -3.52 5.63
C ASP A 41 8.53 -2.51 4.84
N PHE A 42 7.87 -1.49 4.28
CA PHE A 42 8.62 -0.39 3.67
C PHE A 42 9.34 0.39 4.77
N ASP A 43 10.59 0.75 4.51
CA ASP A 43 11.33 1.66 5.37
C ASP A 43 10.81 3.08 5.14
N THR A 44 10.09 3.61 6.12
CA THR A 44 9.52 4.96 6.07
C THR A 44 10.33 5.97 6.91
N THR A 45 11.55 5.63 7.34
CA THR A 45 12.33 6.47 8.26
C THR A 45 12.73 7.82 7.65
N LYS A 46 12.95 7.86 6.33
CA LYS A 46 13.28 9.08 5.56
C LYS A 46 12.09 9.68 4.81
N LEU A 47 10.92 9.05 4.90
CA LEU A 47 9.75 9.42 4.12
C LEU A 47 9.16 10.74 4.63
N THR A 48 9.16 11.76 3.78
CA THR A 48 8.61 13.08 4.06
C THR A 48 7.28 13.34 3.34
N ASN A 49 7.03 12.66 2.22
CA ASN A 49 5.79 12.80 1.45
C ASN A 49 5.18 11.44 1.09
N TYR A 50 3.93 11.23 1.46
CA TYR A 50 3.15 10.01 1.22
C TYR A 50 1.69 10.33 0.88
N SER A 51 1.44 11.55 0.43
CA SER A 51 0.09 12.01 0.08
C SER A 51 -0.46 11.20 -1.09
N TYR A 52 -1.76 10.88 -1.05
CA TYR A 52 -2.49 10.18 -2.12
C TYR A 52 -1.94 8.81 -2.55
N MET A 53 -1.07 8.16 -1.76
CA MET A 53 -0.41 6.92 -2.14
C MET A 53 -1.37 5.85 -2.67
N PHE A 54 -2.51 5.67 -2.02
CA PHE A 54 -3.48 4.63 -2.37
C PHE A 54 -4.80 5.19 -2.89
N ALA A 55 -4.87 6.47 -3.27
CA ALA A 55 -6.15 7.07 -3.64
C ALA A 55 -6.82 6.28 -4.80
N ASN A 56 -8.11 6.02 -4.63
CA ASN A 56 -8.96 5.18 -5.48
C ASN A 56 -8.58 3.69 -5.61
N ARG A 57 -7.66 3.16 -4.79
CA ARG A 57 -7.39 1.71 -4.70
C ARG A 57 -8.41 0.97 -3.84
N LYS A 58 -9.68 1.03 -4.26
CA LYS A 58 -10.81 0.49 -3.50
C LYS A 58 -10.81 -1.04 -3.41
N LYS A 59 -10.10 -1.73 -4.30
CA LYS A 59 -9.97 -3.20 -4.27
C LYS A 59 -8.75 -3.72 -3.51
N LEU A 60 -7.78 -2.86 -3.21
CA LEU A 60 -6.55 -3.26 -2.53
C LEU A 60 -6.85 -3.75 -1.11
N ARG A 61 -6.28 -4.89 -0.74
CA ARG A 61 -6.39 -5.48 0.60
C ARG A 61 -5.01 -5.88 1.11
N GLY A 62 -4.81 -5.75 2.41
CA GLY A 62 -3.72 -6.41 3.11
C GLY A 62 -3.85 -7.93 3.08
N GLY A 63 -2.77 -8.65 3.40
CA GLY A 63 -2.73 -10.11 3.37
C GLY A 63 -3.72 -10.81 4.29
N ALA A 64 -4.15 -10.15 5.38
CA ALA A 64 -5.20 -10.61 6.28
C ALA A 64 -6.57 -9.95 5.99
N GLY A 65 -6.68 -9.23 4.88
CA GLY A 65 -7.89 -8.57 4.43
C GLY A 65 -8.09 -7.14 4.92
N SER A 66 -7.12 -6.52 5.60
CA SER A 66 -7.27 -5.13 6.08
C SER A 66 -7.47 -4.15 4.94
N TYR A 67 -8.31 -3.12 5.18
CA TYR A 67 -8.53 -2.00 4.28
C TYR A 67 -9.09 -0.78 4.99
N LEU A 68 -8.87 0.39 4.41
CA LEU A 68 -9.64 1.60 4.70
C LEU A 68 -10.80 1.74 3.71
N ALA A 69 -11.95 2.18 4.21
CA ALA A 69 -13.12 2.49 3.37
C ALA A 69 -12.80 3.61 2.37
N ASP A 70 -11.99 4.58 2.79
CA ASP A 70 -11.36 5.57 1.91
C ASP A 70 -9.83 5.36 1.88
N PRO A 71 -9.29 4.70 0.83
CA PRO A 71 -7.85 4.46 0.69
C PRO A 71 -7.00 5.74 0.66
N SER A 72 -7.57 6.92 0.36
CA SER A 72 -6.83 8.18 0.38
C SER A 72 -6.43 8.62 1.80
N THR A 73 -7.09 8.09 2.83
CA THR A 73 -6.82 8.38 4.24
C THR A 73 -5.69 7.54 4.85
N ALA A 74 -5.11 6.63 4.06
CA ALA A 74 -3.96 5.82 4.48
C ALA A 74 -2.75 6.72 4.76
N ASP A 75 -2.31 6.74 6.01
CA ASP A 75 -1.05 7.35 6.38
C ASP A 75 0.13 6.37 6.18
N LYS A 76 1.35 6.81 6.49
CA LYS A 76 2.55 5.97 6.39
C LYS A 76 2.49 4.69 7.22
N SER A 77 1.59 4.61 8.20
CA SER A 77 1.41 3.42 9.02
C SER A 77 0.78 2.27 8.23
N TRP A 78 0.21 2.49 7.05
CA TRP A 78 -0.30 1.42 6.18
C TRP A 78 0.75 0.80 5.26
N LEU A 79 1.96 1.36 5.20
CA LEU A 79 3.10 0.89 4.39
C LEU A 79 3.84 -0.30 5.00
N ARG A 80 3.09 -1.32 5.40
CA ARG A 80 3.60 -2.52 6.06
C ARG A 80 2.83 -3.77 5.67
N ILE A 81 3.45 -4.91 5.96
CA ILE A 81 2.78 -6.21 5.91
C ILE A 81 1.59 -6.16 6.87
N ASP A 82 0.46 -6.61 6.37
CA ASP A 82 -0.79 -6.63 7.10
C ASP A 82 -0.75 -7.63 8.26
N ASP A 83 -0.93 -7.12 9.48
CA ASP A 83 -0.92 -7.89 10.72
C ASP A 83 -1.94 -7.31 11.75
N PRO A 84 -3.25 -7.38 11.43
CA PRO A 84 -4.28 -6.76 12.25
C PRO A 84 -4.45 -7.47 13.61
N VAL A 85 -4.07 -8.75 13.71
CA VAL A 85 -4.12 -9.51 14.98
C VAL A 85 -3.18 -8.93 16.04
N HIS A 86 -2.12 -8.23 15.62
CA HIS A 86 -1.22 -7.47 16.50
C HIS A 86 -1.45 -5.96 16.44
N GLY A 87 -2.62 -5.51 16.00
CA GLY A 87 -2.98 -4.08 15.95
C GLY A 87 -2.20 -3.28 14.90
N ARG A 88 -1.67 -3.94 13.87
CA ARG A 88 -0.86 -3.34 12.81
C ARG A 88 -1.44 -3.66 11.42
N PRO A 89 -2.63 -3.14 11.08
CA PRO A 89 -3.15 -3.30 9.72
C PRO A 89 -2.21 -2.66 8.70
N GLY A 90 -2.18 -3.22 7.50
CA GLY A 90 -1.36 -2.75 6.40
C GLY A 90 -1.93 -3.14 5.05
N TYR A 91 -1.43 -2.53 3.97
CA TYR A 91 -1.87 -2.84 2.60
C TYR A 91 -1.02 -3.89 1.88
N PHE A 92 0.05 -4.40 2.53
CA PHE A 92 0.95 -5.36 1.89
C PHE A 92 0.70 -6.78 2.36
N THR A 93 0.99 -7.73 1.46
CA THR A 93 1.02 -9.16 1.75
C THR A 93 2.47 -9.61 1.74
N ARG A 94 2.88 -10.38 2.74
CA ARG A 94 4.22 -10.98 2.75
C ARG A 94 4.32 -11.96 1.57
N LYS A 95 5.34 -11.82 0.73
CA LYS A 95 5.58 -12.80 -0.33
C LYS A 95 5.87 -14.17 0.31
N PRO A 96 5.26 -15.26 -0.19
CA PRO A 96 5.53 -16.61 0.29
C PRO A 96 7.01 -16.98 0.25
#